data_AF-A0A4V2B3H1-F1
#
_entry.id   AF-A0A4V2B3H1-F1
#
_cell.length_a   1.000
_cell.length_b   1.000
_cell.length_c   1.000
_cell.angle_alpha   90.00
_cell.angle_beta   90.00
_cell.angle_gamma   90.00
#
_symmetry.space_group_name_H-M   'P 1'
#
loop_
_entity.id
_entity.type
_entity.pdbx_description
1 polymer ?
#
loop_
_entity_poly.entity_id
_entity_poly.type
_entity_poly.pdbx_seq_one_letter_code
_entity_poly.pdbx_strand_id
1 'polypeptide(L)'
;MSSNKPARTKFMNHFRLALFIAIVSLLYTTPHSPSGNAGSSGKRVSKEEEQQQQQIQQQQEMQAQINSVKRPKGPATGILPSGTDLYKQYESDTKKLGRSAEEIQEQNAEVFKKLHAYKPLVTPGRRDSVTFGQAKAVIDYTLTHPVVGMKELKKYDPEGCFGFCFGRAMFIHMELLARGVNKDSIRKAYVVGEMEYGGITWQFHVATTVKGADGSWYVIDPEFDKVETVEEWFAGNLELSPDKKLRLYMTDANKFGASAPAYSPNGIAGYNGYFSDAMKSFRERPTKQINKFIDHRLCQNVFN
;
A
#
# COMPACT_ATOMS: atom_id res chain seq x y z
N MET A 1 14.76 41.15 41.79
CA MET A 1 14.07 39.86 41.58
C MET A 1 12.75 40.13 40.85
N SER A 2 12.74 40.00 39.53
CA SER A 2 11.51 40.06 38.73
C SER A 2 11.76 39.27 37.45
N SER A 3 10.96 38.23 37.20
CA SER A 3 10.85 37.65 35.87
C SER A 3 9.42 37.19 35.63
N ASN A 4 8.74 37.94 34.76
CA ASN A 4 7.42 37.64 34.22
C ASN A 4 7.38 36.27 33.55
N LYS A 5 6.34 35.48 33.81
CA LYS A 5 5.93 34.35 32.96
C LYS A 5 4.79 34.80 32.07
N PRO A 6 4.83 34.58 30.74
CA PRO A 6 3.64 34.74 29.91
C PRO A 6 2.82 33.44 29.94
N ALA A 7 1.50 33.62 30.00
CA ALA A 7 0.50 32.58 29.89
C ALA A 7 0.53 31.94 28.49
N ARG A 8 0.50 30.60 28.45
CA ARG A 8 0.29 29.84 27.21
C ARG A 8 -1.21 29.71 26.93
N THR A 9 -1.64 30.37 25.87
CA THR A 9 -2.91 30.18 25.18
C THR A 9 -3.04 28.73 24.68
N LYS A 10 -4.04 28.01 25.20
CA LYS A 10 -4.62 26.84 24.53
C LYS A 10 -5.55 27.37 23.47
N PHE A 11 -5.33 27.13 22.18
CA PHE A 11 -6.42 27.07 21.21
C PHE A 11 -6.01 26.26 19.96
N MET A 12 -6.94 25.37 19.57
CA MET A 12 -7.09 24.67 18.28
C MET A 12 -6.10 23.56 17.88
N ASN A 13 -6.53 22.31 18.12
CA ASN A 13 -6.09 21.14 17.34
C ASN A 13 -7.23 20.11 17.16
N HIS A 14 -8.48 20.55 17.03
CA HIS A 14 -9.65 19.66 16.86
C HIS A 14 -10.16 19.53 15.42
N PHE A 15 -9.69 20.39 14.51
CA PHE A 15 -10.22 20.41 13.14
C PHE A 15 -9.69 19.29 12.23
N ARG A 16 -8.53 18.69 12.56
CA ARG A 16 -7.91 17.62 11.75
C ARG A 16 -8.32 16.20 12.18
N LEU A 17 -8.88 16.04 13.38
CA LEU A 17 -9.32 14.75 13.91
C LEU A 17 -10.75 14.39 13.43
N ALA A 18 -11.61 15.40 13.25
CA ALA A 18 -12.97 15.21 12.74
C ALA A 18 -12.99 14.67 11.29
N LEU A 19 -12.00 15.04 10.47
CA LEU A 19 -11.98 14.69 9.05
C LEU A 19 -11.64 13.22 8.78
N PHE A 20 -10.86 12.60 9.65
CA PHE A 20 -10.48 11.19 9.48
C PHE A 20 -11.55 10.22 10.01
N ILE A 21 -12.38 10.66 10.98
CA ILE A 21 -13.50 9.88 11.52
C ILE A 21 -14.70 9.90 10.56
N ALA A 22 -14.97 11.04 9.91
CA ALA A 22 -16.11 11.17 8.99
C ALA A 22 -16.05 10.24 7.77
N ILE A 23 -14.85 10.00 7.20
CA ILE A 23 -14.67 9.13 6.03
C ILE A 23 -14.92 7.64 6.36
N VAL A 24 -14.71 7.23 7.62
CA VAL A 24 -14.91 5.84 8.06
C VAL A 24 -16.36 5.59 8.52
N SER A 25 -17.05 6.59 9.08
CA SER A 25 -18.45 6.46 9.51
C SER A 25 -19.48 6.47 8.36
N LEU A 26 -19.14 7.06 7.21
CA LEU A 26 -20.01 7.09 6.02
C LEU A 26 -20.13 5.73 5.28
N LEU A 27 -19.30 4.74 5.63
CA LEU A 27 -19.28 3.43 4.98
C LEU A 27 -20.12 2.35 5.69
N TYR A 28 -20.72 2.64 6.85
CA TYR A 28 -21.43 1.61 7.66
C TYR A 28 -22.72 2.08 8.35
N THR A 29 -23.32 3.20 7.98
CA THR A 29 -24.66 3.54 8.46
C THR A 29 -25.71 2.97 7.51
N THR A 30 -26.33 1.85 7.89
CA THR A 30 -27.59 1.42 7.28
C THR A 30 -28.69 2.40 7.69
N PRO A 31 -29.52 2.90 6.77
CA PRO A 31 -30.61 3.77 7.14
C PRO A 31 -31.71 2.95 7.83
N HIS A 32 -31.89 3.13 9.13
CA HIS A 32 -33.15 2.76 9.77
C HIS A 32 -34.25 3.68 9.25
N SER A 33 -35.22 3.11 8.54
CA SER A 33 -36.44 3.81 8.12
C SER A 33 -37.33 4.02 9.34
N PRO A 34 -37.64 5.28 9.74
CA PRO A 34 -38.74 5.53 10.65
C PRO A 34 -40.04 5.47 9.85
N SER A 35 -40.96 4.60 10.28
CA SER A 35 -42.33 4.61 9.79
C SER A 35 -43.06 5.85 10.29
N GLY A 36 -43.69 6.56 9.34
CA GLY A 36 -44.94 7.29 9.51
C GLY A 36 -44.98 8.46 10.50
N ASN A 37 -44.84 9.68 9.99
CA ASN A 37 -45.89 10.68 10.19
C ASN A 37 -45.81 11.80 9.15
N ALA A 38 -46.92 12.01 8.43
CA ALA A 38 -47.07 13.04 7.42
C ALA A 38 -47.33 14.39 8.10
N GLY A 39 -46.27 15.18 8.27
CA GLY A 39 -46.34 16.57 8.70
C GLY A 39 -45.41 17.41 7.83
N SER A 40 -45.98 18.16 6.90
CA SER A 40 -45.26 19.10 6.04
C SER A 40 -44.81 20.31 6.86
N SER A 41 -43.65 20.20 7.50
CA SER A 41 -42.92 21.32 8.09
C SER A 41 -41.67 21.57 7.25
N GLY A 42 -41.57 22.74 6.63
CA GLY A 42 -40.39 23.17 5.88
C GLY A 42 -39.15 23.09 6.77
N LYS A 43 -38.34 22.06 6.54
CA LYS A 43 -37.12 21.80 7.29
C LYS A 43 -36.11 22.87 6.90
N ARG A 44 -35.92 23.88 7.77
CA ARG A 44 -34.75 24.76 7.70
C ARG A 44 -33.53 23.89 7.94
N VAL A 45 -32.81 23.60 6.86
CA VAL A 45 -31.45 23.04 6.93
C VAL A 45 -30.64 24.00 7.78
N SER A 46 -29.96 23.49 8.80
CA SER A 46 -29.19 24.36 9.69
C SER A 46 -27.98 24.91 8.92
N LYS A 47 -27.50 26.11 9.29
CA LYS A 47 -26.26 26.66 8.70
C LYS A 47 -25.06 25.72 8.87
N GLU A 48 -25.08 24.85 9.88
CA GLU A 48 -24.04 23.84 10.11
C GLU A 48 -24.12 22.69 9.10
N GLU A 49 -25.32 22.22 8.74
CA GLU A 49 -25.52 21.21 7.70
C GLU A 49 -25.08 21.73 6.32
N GLU A 50 -25.37 23.00 6.00
CA GLU A 50 -24.91 23.64 4.75
C GLU A 50 -23.38 23.74 4.70
N GLN A 51 -22.72 24.14 5.80
CA GLN A 51 -21.26 24.19 5.87
C GLN A 51 -20.62 22.80 5.75
N GLN A 52 -21.21 21.79 6.37
CA GLN A 52 -20.72 20.42 6.28
C GLN A 52 -20.84 19.86 4.85
N GLN A 53 -21.95 20.15 4.17
CA GLN A 53 -22.14 19.74 2.76
C GLN A 53 -21.16 20.44 1.82
N GLN A 54 -20.91 21.74 2.00
CA GLN A 54 -19.91 22.47 1.22
C GLN A 54 -18.50 21.90 1.43
N GLN A 55 -18.15 21.51 2.65
CA GLN A 55 -16.86 20.91 2.95
C GLN A 55 -16.70 19.51 2.31
N ILE A 56 -17.76 18.71 2.29
CA ILE A 56 -17.79 17.41 1.61
C ILE A 56 -17.62 17.60 0.11
N GLN A 57 -18.34 18.56 -0.49
CA GLN A 57 -18.26 18.83 -1.92
C GLN A 57 -16.86 19.30 -2.33
N GLN A 58 -16.24 20.23 -1.58
CA GLN A 58 -14.86 20.67 -1.85
C GLN A 58 -13.85 19.52 -1.78
N GLN A 59 -14.03 18.55 -0.86
CA GLN A 59 -13.18 17.37 -0.79
C GLN A 59 -13.37 16.42 -1.97
N GLN A 60 -14.62 16.23 -2.40
CA GLN A 60 -14.94 15.42 -3.57
C GLN A 60 -14.35 16.05 -4.84
N GLU A 61 -14.44 17.37 -5.01
CA GLU A 61 -13.86 18.11 -6.14
C GLU A 61 -12.33 18.04 -6.14
N MET A 62 -11.68 18.23 -4.99
CA MET A 62 -10.23 18.08 -4.85
C MET A 62 -9.78 16.64 -5.15
N GLN A 63 -10.53 15.63 -4.68
CA GLN A 63 -10.24 14.23 -4.98
C GLN A 63 -10.46 13.91 -6.47
N ALA A 64 -11.49 14.47 -7.09
CA ALA A 64 -11.74 14.36 -8.51
C ALA A 64 -10.64 15.04 -9.33
N GLN A 65 -10.14 16.21 -8.91
CA GLN A 65 -9.01 16.88 -9.55
C GLN A 65 -7.74 16.04 -9.47
N ILE A 66 -7.40 15.49 -8.29
CA ILE A 66 -6.27 14.56 -8.12
C ILE A 66 -6.40 13.35 -9.03
N ASN A 67 -7.61 12.80 -9.18
CA ASN A 67 -7.88 11.65 -10.06
C ASN A 67 -7.89 12.05 -11.56
N SER A 68 -8.18 13.31 -11.87
CA SER A 68 -8.23 13.88 -13.23
C SER A 68 -6.87 14.29 -13.77
N VAL A 69 -5.85 14.44 -12.92
CA VAL A 69 -4.46 14.55 -13.36
C VAL A 69 -4.17 13.29 -14.15
N LYS A 70 -4.22 13.41 -15.48
CA LYS A 70 -3.88 12.34 -16.41
C LYS A 70 -2.45 11.94 -16.10
N ARG A 71 -2.29 10.87 -15.31
CA ARG A 71 -1.03 10.13 -15.27
C ARG A 71 -0.68 9.85 -16.73
N PRO A 72 0.56 10.14 -17.18
CA PRO A 72 0.96 9.87 -18.55
C PRO A 72 0.48 8.46 -18.91
N LYS A 73 -0.38 8.34 -19.93
CA LYS A 73 -0.90 7.06 -20.43
C LYS A 73 0.35 6.21 -20.75
N GLY A 74 0.52 5.06 -20.08
CA GLY A 74 1.80 4.30 -19.97
C GLY A 74 2.43 3.86 -21.30
N PRO A 75 3.61 3.17 -21.34
CA PRO A 75 4.43 2.62 -20.26
C PRO A 75 5.88 3.16 -20.31
N ALA A 76 6.07 4.49 -20.26
CA ALA A 76 7.44 5.04 -20.16
C ALA A 76 8.15 4.60 -18.85
N THR A 77 7.37 4.29 -17.81
CA THR A 77 7.88 4.01 -16.46
C THR A 77 8.14 2.52 -16.18
N GLY A 78 7.68 1.60 -17.03
CA GLY A 78 7.72 0.15 -16.76
C GLY A 78 6.84 -0.32 -15.59
N ILE A 79 6.02 0.56 -15.01
CA ILE A 79 5.07 0.24 -13.94
C ILE A 79 3.70 -0.04 -14.56
N LEU A 80 3.15 -1.22 -14.30
CA LEU A 80 1.83 -1.62 -14.78
C LEU A 80 0.72 -1.10 -13.84
N PRO A 81 -0.42 -0.65 -14.40
CA PRO A 81 -1.59 -0.26 -13.61
C PRO A 81 -2.12 -1.41 -12.75
N SER A 82 -2.74 -1.09 -11.62
CA SER A 82 -3.32 -2.10 -10.71
C SER A 82 -4.36 -3.01 -11.35
N GLY A 83 -5.08 -2.54 -12.38
CA GLY A 83 -6.08 -3.33 -13.12
C GLY A 83 -5.51 -4.33 -14.13
N THR A 84 -4.18 -4.40 -14.29
CA THR A 84 -3.56 -5.32 -15.25
C THR A 84 -3.66 -6.76 -14.76
N ASP A 85 -4.10 -7.67 -15.62
CA ASP A 85 -4.08 -9.12 -15.37
C ASP A 85 -2.69 -9.68 -15.71
N LEU A 86 -1.90 -9.98 -14.68
CA LEU A 86 -0.49 -10.36 -14.86
C LEU A 86 -0.33 -11.78 -15.43
N TYR A 87 -1.33 -12.66 -15.29
CA TYR A 87 -1.28 -13.97 -15.93
C TYR A 87 -1.42 -13.84 -17.45
N LYS A 88 -2.37 -13.02 -17.91
CA LYS A 88 -2.51 -12.72 -19.34
C LYS A 88 -1.27 -12.03 -19.91
N GLN A 89 -0.69 -11.11 -19.14
CA GLN A 89 0.58 -10.48 -19.52
C GLN A 89 1.70 -11.53 -19.61
N TYR A 90 1.81 -12.43 -18.64
CA TYR A 90 2.80 -13.50 -18.62
C TYR A 90 2.64 -14.46 -19.81
N GLU A 91 1.43 -14.92 -20.11
CA GLU A 91 1.19 -15.77 -21.28
C GLU A 91 1.56 -15.08 -22.59
N SER A 92 1.30 -13.76 -22.69
CA SER A 92 1.72 -12.95 -23.83
C SER A 92 3.24 -12.81 -23.91
N ASP A 93 3.90 -12.63 -22.77
CA ASP A 93 5.35 -12.42 -22.71
C ASP A 93 6.14 -13.72 -22.92
N THR A 94 5.60 -14.88 -22.54
CA THR A 94 6.32 -16.17 -22.57
C THR A 94 5.79 -17.13 -23.64
N LYS A 95 4.55 -17.61 -23.47
CA LYS A 95 4.00 -18.76 -24.19
C LYS A 95 3.65 -18.46 -25.64
N LYS A 96 2.98 -17.32 -25.90
CA LYS A 96 2.54 -16.98 -27.26
C LYS A 96 3.69 -16.73 -28.23
N LEU A 97 4.85 -16.37 -27.70
CA LEU A 97 6.03 -16.01 -28.50
C LEU A 97 7.13 -17.07 -28.43
N GLY A 98 6.94 -18.15 -27.65
CA GLY A 98 7.92 -19.23 -27.52
C GLY A 98 9.26 -18.77 -26.96
N ARG A 99 9.27 -17.73 -26.11
CA ARG A 99 10.53 -17.09 -25.68
C ARG A 99 11.42 -18.02 -24.85
N SER A 100 12.73 -17.89 -25.02
CA SER A 100 13.75 -18.58 -24.23
C SER A 100 13.85 -18.00 -22.82
N ALA A 101 14.54 -18.69 -21.91
CA ALA A 101 14.77 -18.15 -20.56
C ALA A 101 15.60 -16.85 -20.62
N GLU A 102 16.62 -16.81 -21.49
CA GLU A 102 17.50 -15.67 -21.71
C GLU A 102 16.72 -14.43 -22.17
N GLU A 103 15.83 -14.57 -23.16
CA GLU A 103 14.99 -13.46 -23.64
C GLU A 103 14.06 -12.92 -22.54
N ILE A 104 13.57 -13.78 -21.65
CA ILE A 104 12.77 -13.35 -20.48
C ILE A 104 13.65 -12.62 -19.46
N GLN A 105 14.89 -13.06 -19.25
CA GLN A 105 15.82 -12.36 -18.35
C GLN A 105 16.22 -10.98 -18.89
N GLU A 106 16.39 -10.83 -20.21
CA GLU A 106 16.61 -9.52 -20.83
C GLU A 106 15.43 -8.56 -20.58
N GLN A 107 14.20 -9.08 -20.62
CA GLN A 107 13.02 -8.28 -20.28
C GLN A 107 12.94 -7.91 -18.80
N ASN A 108 13.40 -8.78 -17.91
CA ASN A 108 13.52 -8.48 -16.49
C ASN A 108 14.60 -7.40 -16.26
N ALA A 109 15.72 -7.45 -16.98
CA ALA A 109 16.75 -6.41 -16.93
C ALA A 109 16.22 -5.02 -17.34
N GLU A 110 15.39 -4.96 -18.39
CA GLU A 110 14.72 -3.73 -18.78
C GLU A 110 13.71 -3.22 -17.74
N VAL A 111 13.09 -4.12 -16.95
CA VAL A 111 12.25 -3.72 -15.81
C VAL A 111 13.11 -3.09 -14.71
N PHE A 112 14.26 -3.67 -14.35
CA PHE A 112 15.18 -3.08 -13.36
C PHE A 112 15.65 -1.69 -13.78
N LYS A 113 16.06 -1.53 -15.03
CA LYS A 113 16.49 -0.25 -15.58
C LYS A 113 15.40 0.82 -15.48
N LYS A 114 14.16 0.50 -15.86
CA LYS A 114 13.01 1.40 -15.73
C LYS A 114 12.68 1.72 -14.28
N LEU A 115 12.78 0.73 -13.40
CA LEU A 115 12.56 0.91 -11.97
C LEU A 115 13.59 1.85 -11.34
N HIS A 116 14.89 1.70 -11.66
CA HIS A 116 15.94 2.61 -11.18
C HIS A 116 15.79 4.03 -11.69
N ALA A 117 15.37 4.18 -12.95
CA ALA A 117 15.10 5.48 -13.56
C ALA A 117 13.80 6.15 -13.03
N TYR A 118 12.94 5.40 -12.35
CA TYR A 118 11.66 5.91 -11.85
C TYR A 118 11.87 6.96 -10.75
N LYS A 119 11.27 8.13 -10.94
CA LYS A 119 11.24 9.24 -9.98
C LYS A 119 9.84 9.38 -9.39
N PRO A 120 9.65 9.11 -8.09
CA PRO A 120 8.36 9.35 -7.41
C PRO A 120 7.91 10.80 -7.53
N LEU A 121 6.61 11.04 -7.69
CA LEU A 121 6.06 12.40 -7.64
C LEU A 121 6.09 12.89 -6.20
N VAL A 122 6.79 13.99 -5.93
CA VAL A 122 6.90 14.57 -4.57
C VAL A 122 5.51 14.90 -4.03
N THR A 123 5.19 14.40 -2.84
CA THR A 123 3.95 14.75 -2.12
C THR A 123 4.30 15.52 -0.84
N PRO A 124 3.86 16.79 -0.68
CA PRO A 124 4.16 17.59 0.50
C PRO A 124 3.85 16.86 1.82
N GLY A 125 4.81 16.89 2.75
CA GLY A 125 4.68 16.26 4.07
C GLY A 125 4.81 14.72 4.07
N ARG A 126 5.19 14.11 2.94
CA ARG A 126 5.52 12.68 2.82
C ARG A 126 6.99 12.51 2.45
N ARG A 127 7.56 11.34 2.76
CA ARG A 127 8.91 10.99 2.32
C ARG A 127 8.89 10.28 0.97
N ASP A 128 9.77 10.69 0.08
CA ASP A 128 9.91 10.05 -1.23
C ASP A 128 10.87 8.84 -1.21
N SER A 129 11.52 8.58 -0.08
CA SER A 129 12.40 7.43 0.12
C SER A 129 12.56 7.06 1.60
N VAL A 130 13.05 5.84 1.83
CA VAL A 130 13.39 5.31 3.16
C VAL A 130 14.85 4.89 3.23
N THR A 131 15.47 4.95 4.41
CA THR A 131 16.79 4.32 4.61
C THR A 131 16.64 2.80 4.77
N PHE A 132 17.72 2.05 4.58
CA PHE A 132 17.73 0.61 4.86
C PHE A 132 17.24 0.30 6.29
N GLY A 133 17.73 1.03 7.30
CA GLY A 133 17.28 0.86 8.70
C GLY A 133 15.79 1.12 8.91
N GLN A 134 15.19 2.05 8.15
CA GLN A 134 13.74 2.29 8.18
C GLN A 134 12.97 1.14 7.55
N ALA A 135 13.42 0.61 6.41
CA ALA A 135 12.84 -0.59 5.81
C ALA A 135 12.97 -1.79 6.77
N LYS A 136 14.12 -1.95 7.43
CA LYS A 136 14.35 -3.01 8.42
C LYS A 136 13.39 -2.90 9.60
N ALA A 137 13.16 -1.69 10.11
CA ALA A 137 12.19 -1.48 11.19
C ALA A 137 10.74 -1.87 10.80
N VAL A 138 10.40 -1.82 9.50
CA VAL A 138 9.09 -2.28 9.00
C VAL A 138 9.04 -3.79 8.94
N ILE A 139 10.08 -4.48 8.42
CA ILE A 139 10.08 -5.95 8.39
C ILE A 139 10.12 -6.54 9.80
N ASP A 140 10.95 -6.02 10.71
CA ASP A 140 11.05 -6.50 12.10
C ASP A 140 9.70 -6.39 12.83
N TYR A 141 8.98 -5.30 12.58
CA TYR A 141 7.62 -5.12 13.10
C TYR A 141 6.63 -6.12 12.50
N THR A 142 6.73 -6.37 11.19
CA THR A 142 5.83 -7.29 10.47
C THR A 142 6.04 -8.73 10.93
N LEU A 143 7.28 -9.15 11.12
CA LEU A 143 7.65 -10.51 11.57
C LEU A 143 7.10 -10.86 12.96
N THR A 144 6.95 -9.86 13.82
CA THR A 144 6.45 -10.02 15.19
C THR A 144 4.98 -9.66 15.35
N HIS A 145 4.30 -9.28 14.26
CA HIS A 145 2.91 -8.85 14.32
C HIS A 145 1.95 -10.02 14.59
N PRO A 146 0.97 -9.87 15.51
CA PRO A 146 0.05 -10.95 15.93
C PRO A 146 -1.01 -11.35 14.88
N VAL A 147 -0.80 -10.98 13.62
CA VAL A 147 -1.73 -11.29 12.52
C VAL A 147 -0.95 -11.62 11.26
N VAL A 148 0.03 -10.79 10.90
CA VAL A 148 0.74 -10.91 9.62
C VAL A 148 2.12 -11.54 9.73
N GLY A 149 2.61 -11.77 10.95
CA GLY A 149 3.89 -12.43 11.18
C GLY A 149 3.84 -13.91 10.82
N MET A 150 4.98 -14.48 10.46
CA MET A 150 5.08 -15.87 9.99
C MET A 150 4.64 -16.90 11.04
N LYS A 151 4.72 -16.56 12.34
CA LYS A 151 4.23 -17.42 13.43
C LYS A 151 2.71 -17.64 13.41
N GLU A 152 1.97 -16.72 12.82
CA GLU A 152 0.51 -16.78 12.72
C GLU A 152 0.03 -17.49 11.46
N LEU A 153 0.94 -17.94 10.59
CA LEU A 153 0.59 -18.53 9.30
C LEU A 153 -0.39 -19.69 9.45
N LYS A 154 -0.17 -20.59 10.40
CA LYS A 154 -1.06 -21.74 10.65
C LYS A 154 -2.49 -21.34 11.04
N LYS A 155 -2.70 -20.17 11.66
CA LYS A 155 -4.03 -19.68 12.03
C LYS A 155 -4.84 -19.31 10.79
N TYR A 156 -4.20 -18.66 9.81
CA TYR A 156 -4.90 -18.10 8.66
C TYR A 156 -4.78 -18.97 7.41
N ASP A 157 -3.71 -19.75 7.30
CA ASP A 157 -3.41 -20.68 6.20
C ASP A 157 -3.14 -22.11 6.73
N PRO A 158 -4.13 -22.77 7.34
CA PRO A 158 -3.93 -24.08 7.97
C PRO A 158 -3.56 -25.17 6.96
N GLU A 159 -3.92 -24.98 5.69
CA GLU A 159 -3.71 -25.94 4.60
C GLU A 159 -2.45 -25.64 3.78
N GLY A 160 -1.72 -24.55 4.09
CA GLY A 160 -0.59 -24.12 3.27
C GLY A 160 -1.01 -23.81 1.83
N CYS A 161 -2.23 -23.32 1.63
CA CYS A 161 -2.70 -22.81 0.36
C CYS A 161 -2.19 -21.37 0.24
N PHE A 162 -0.87 -21.24 0.03
CA PHE A 162 -0.03 -20.02 0.12
C PHE A 162 -0.48 -18.85 -0.77
N GLY A 163 -1.64 -18.26 -0.47
CA GLY A 163 -2.12 -16.98 -0.98
C GLY A 163 -1.73 -15.82 -0.05
N PHE A 164 -1.15 -16.06 1.11
CA PHE A 164 -0.97 -14.98 2.11
C PHE A 164 0.09 -13.94 1.74
N CYS A 165 0.88 -14.16 0.69
CA CYS A 165 1.86 -13.20 0.18
C CYS A 165 1.23 -11.84 -0.18
N PHE A 166 0.07 -11.80 -0.86
CA PHE A 166 -0.60 -10.52 -1.14
C PHE A 166 -1.13 -9.86 0.12
N GLY A 167 -1.53 -10.65 1.13
CA GLY A 167 -1.98 -10.15 2.43
C GLY A 167 -0.87 -9.44 3.18
N ARG A 168 0.29 -10.09 3.30
CA ARG A 168 1.50 -9.50 3.92
C ARG A 168 1.98 -8.29 3.14
N ALA A 169 2.03 -8.40 1.82
CA ALA A 169 2.42 -7.27 0.97
C ALA A 169 1.44 -6.09 1.13
N MET A 170 0.12 -6.33 1.22
CA MET A 170 -0.87 -5.29 1.50
C MET A 170 -0.63 -4.63 2.86
N PHE A 171 -0.40 -5.43 3.90
CA PHE A 171 -0.10 -4.93 5.24
C PHE A 171 1.11 -3.98 5.23
N ILE A 172 2.21 -4.39 4.58
CA ILE A 172 3.44 -3.60 4.50
C ILE A 172 3.21 -2.30 3.72
N HIS A 173 2.44 -2.34 2.64
CA HIS A 173 2.05 -1.13 1.90
C HIS A 173 1.31 -0.15 2.83
N MET A 174 0.32 -0.61 3.58
CA MET A 174 -0.41 0.23 4.54
C MET A 174 0.49 0.74 5.66
N GLU A 175 1.42 -0.08 6.14
CA GLU A 175 2.39 0.29 7.18
C GLU A 175 3.30 1.42 6.72
N LEU A 176 3.84 1.34 5.50
CA LEU A 176 4.65 2.40 4.90
C LEU A 176 3.86 3.70 4.75
N LEU A 177 2.61 3.63 4.27
CA LEU A 177 1.72 4.80 4.17
C LEU A 177 1.45 5.42 5.55
N ALA A 178 1.18 4.60 6.57
CA ALA A 178 0.95 5.04 7.94
C ALA A 178 2.18 5.76 8.52
N ARG A 179 3.39 5.29 8.17
CA ARG A 179 4.66 5.90 8.56
C ARG A 179 5.04 7.16 7.78
N GLY A 180 4.22 7.60 6.83
CA GLY A 180 4.45 8.86 6.11
C GLY A 180 5.20 8.70 4.80
N VAL A 181 5.41 7.48 4.30
CA VAL A 181 6.01 7.26 2.98
C VAL A 181 5.03 7.70 1.90
N ASN A 182 5.56 8.31 0.85
CA ASN A 182 4.80 8.72 -0.32
C ASN A 182 4.31 7.48 -1.08
N LYS A 183 3.04 7.47 -1.48
CA LYS A 183 2.44 6.38 -2.27
C LYS A 183 3.19 6.12 -3.58
N ASP A 184 3.76 7.16 -4.20
CA ASP A 184 4.47 7.01 -5.46
C ASP A 184 5.88 6.42 -5.27
N SER A 185 6.36 6.33 -4.03
CA SER A 185 7.62 5.66 -3.67
C SER A 185 7.43 4.21 -3.26
N ILE A 186 6.21 3.69 -3.28
CA ILE A 186 5.87 2.31 -2.93
C ILE A 186 5.38 1.60 -4.18
N ARG A 187 5.85 0.39 -4.45
CA ARG A 187 5.35 -0.45 -5.57
C ARG A 187 5.09 -1.86 -5.08
N LYS A 188 4.52 -2.68 -5.94
CA LYS A 188 4.51 -4.14 -5.76
C LYS A 188 5.35 -4.79 -6.85
N ALA A 189 6.25 -5.66 -6.43
CA ALA A 189 6.97 -6.57 -7.31
C ALA A 189 6.21 -7.89 -7.32
N TYR A 190 5.83 -8.34 -8.51
CA TYR A 190 5.26 -9.65 -8.75
C TYR A 190 6.25 -10.47 -9.57
N VAL A 191 6.58 -11.67 -9.12
CA VAL A 191 7.16 -12.70 -9.99
C VAL A 191 6.04 -13.61 -10.44
N VAL A 192 5.95 -13.86 -11.74
CA VAL A 192 4.89 -14.69 -12.34
C VAL A 192 5.56 -15.75 -13.22
N GLY A 193 5.09 -16.99 -13.07
CA GLY A 193 5.66 -18.17 -13.70
C GLY A 193 5.71 -19.34 -12.72
N GLU A 194 6.06 -20.51 -13.23
CA GLU A 194 6.15 -21.72 -12.44
C GLU A 194 7.33 -21.66 -11.46
N MET A 195 7.03 -21.86 -10.19
CA MET A 195 7.99 -21.99 -9.09
C MET A 195 7.68 -23.25 -8.30
N GLU A 196 8.69 -23.91 -7.76
CA GLU A 196 8.56 -25.10 -6.94
C GLU A 196 9.35 -24.92 -5.63
N TYR A 197 8.68 -25.21 -4.51
CA TYR A 197 9.31 -25.23 -3.20
C TYR A 197 8.59 -26.22 -2.28
N GLY A 198 9.34 -27.11 -1.65
CA GLY A 198 8.77 -28.09 -0.71
C GLY A 198 7.70 -29.01 -1.32
N GLY A 199 7.79 -29.31 -2.62
CA GLY A 199 6.81 -30.14 -3.34
C GLY A 199 5.49 -29.43 -3.67
N ILE A 200 5.44 -28.11 -3.52
CA ILE A 200 4.29 -27.27 -3.88
C ILE A 200 4.69 -26.41 -5.09
N THR A 201 3.82 -26.38 -6.09
CA THR A 201 3.98 -25.52 -7.26
C THR A 201 3.19 -24.21 -7.08
N TRP A 202 3.86 -23.09 -7.30
CA TRP A 202 3.28 -21.76 -7.33
C TRP A 202 3.33 -21.16 -8.73
N GLN A 203 2.41 -20.23 -9.00
CA GLN A 203 2.33 -19.53 -10.29
C GLN A 203 2.70 -18.04 -10.18
N PHE A 204 2.79 -17.52 -8.95
CA PHE A 204 3.28 -16.19 -8.68
C PHE A 204 3.66 -16.01 -7.20
N HIS A 205 4.48 -15.00 -6.93
CA HIS A 205 4.74 -14.45 -5.59
C HIS A 205 4.76 -12.92 -5.66
N VAL A 206 4.44 -12.26 -4.54
CA VAL A 206 4.37 -10.80 -4.48
C VAL A 206 4.94 -10.25 -3.20
N ALA A 207 5.70 -9.17 -3.33
CA ALA A 207 6.20 -8.38 -2.22
C ALA A 207 5.97 -6.89 -2.44
N THR A 208 5.96 -6.13 -1.35
CA THR A 208 5.91 -4.67 -1.42
C THR A 208 7.32 -4.12 -1.47
N THR A 209 7.54 -3.17 -2.37
CA THR A 209 8.83 -2.52 -2.56
C THR A 209 8.74 -1.03 -2.26
N VAL A 210 9.85 -0.43 -1.86
CA VAL A 210 9.94 0.99 -1.51
C VAL A 210 11.25 1.60 -1.99
N LYS A 211 11.21 2.84 -2.47
CA LYS A 211 12.41 3.56 -2.91
C LYS A 211 13.36 3.82 -1.72
N GLY A 212 14.60 3.39 -1.88
CA GLY A 212 15.71 3.63 -0.95
C GLY A 212 16.29 5.03 -1.09
N ALA A 213 16.79 5.60 0.00
CA ALA A 213 17.46 6.90 0.01
C ALA A 213 18.82 6.87 -0.70
N ASP A 214 19.39 5.68 -0.88
CA ASP A 214 20.58 5.35 -1.67
C ASP A 214 20.31 5.23 -3.18
N GLY A 215 19.04 5.35 -3.60
CA GLY A 215 18.63 5.16 -4.99
C GLY A 215 18.20 3.74 -5.33
N SER A 216 18.41 2.76 -4.44
CA SER A 216 17.95 1.38 -4.61
C SER A 216 16.43 1.25 -4.48
N TRP A 217 15.88 0.08 -4.77
CA TRP A 217 14.52 -0.29 -4.40
C TRP A 217 14.56 -1.46 -3.45
N TYR A 218 14.08 -1.26 -2.22
CA TYR A 218 14.06 -2.29 -1.21
C TYR A 218 12.78 -3.11 -1.30
N VAL A 219 12.91 -4.43 -1.26
CA VAL A 219 11.82 -5.37 -1.03
C VAL A 219 11.68 -5.62 0.46
N ILE A 220 10.45 -5.54 0.94
CA ILE A 220 10.10 -5.88 2.32
C ILE A 220 9.16 -7.07 2.24
N ASP A 221 9.72 -8.26 2.46
CA ASP A 221 9.01 -9.53 2.35
C ASP A 221 9.28 -10.41 3.58
N PRO A 222 8.29 -10.59 4.47
CA PRO A 222 8.43 -11.40 5.67
C PRO A 222 8.66 -12.88 5.38
N GLU A 223 8.46 -13.36 4.15
CA GLU A 223 8.79 -14.74 3.78
C GLU A 223 10.30 -15.00 3.86
N PHE A 224 11.12 -13.97 3.60
CA PHE A 224 12.58 -14.10 3.55
C PHE A 224 13.29 -13.57 4.81
N ASP A 225 12.55 -13.03 5.79
CA ASP A 225 13.08 -12.49 7.05
C ASP A 225 14.15 -11.38 6.92
N LYS A 226 14.31 -10.77 5.74
CA LYS A 226 15.29 -9.70 5.48
C LYS A 226 14.77 -8.64 4.51
N VAL A 227 15.43 -7.47 4.55
CA VAL A 227 15.29 -6.43 3.52
C VAL A 227 16.37 -6.66 2.48
N GLU A 228 15.97 -6.68 1.22
CA GLU A 228 16.85 -6.88 0.07
C GLU A 228 16.53 -5.87 -1.02
N THR A 229 17.37 -5.79 -2.05
CA THR A 229 17.03 -5.12 -3.30
C THR A 229 16.02 -5.95 -4.12
N VAL A 230 15.37 -5.34 -5.10
CA VAL A 230 14.45 -6.06 -6.01
C VAL A 230 15.19 -7.11 -6.83
N GLU A 231 16.44 -6.83 -7.20
CA GLU A 231 17.33 -7.73 -7.92
C GLU A 231 17.67 -8.98 -7.10
N GLU A 232 18.10 -8.80 -5.84
CA GLU A 232 18.42 -9.91 -4.93
C GLU A 232 17.18 -10.77 -4.65
N TRP A 233 16.05 -10.14 -4.35
CA TRP A 233 14.78 -10.84 -4.13
C TRP A 233 14.33 -11.60 -5.38
N PHE A 234 14.44 -10.99 -6.56
CA PHE A 234 14.10 -11.64 -7.83
C PHE A 234 15.01 -12.84 -8.10
N ALA A 235 16.32 -12.69 -7.91
CA ALA A 235 17.28 -13.78 -8.08
C ALA A 235 16.94 -14.98 -7.18
N GLY A 236 16.58 -14.73 -5.91
CA GLY A 236 16.14 -15.78 -5.00
C GLY A 236 14.88 -16.51 -5.48
N ASN A 237 13.90 -15.80 -6.03
CA ASN A 237 12.70 -16.41 -6.60
C ASN A 237 12.99 -17.16 -7.91
N LEU A 238 13.91 -16.67 -8.74
CA LEU A 238 14.33 -17.34 -9.97
C LEU A 238 14.98 -18.70 -9.69
N GLU A 239 15.63 -18.87 -8.53
CA GLU A 239 16.13 -20.17 -8.09
C GLU A 239 15.03 -21.20 -7.80
N LEU A 240 13.81 -20.75 -7.53
CA LEU A 240 12.65 -21.62 -7.36
C LEU A 240 12.01 -22.03 -8.68
N SER A 241 12.44 -21.47 -9.82
CA SER A 241 11.82 -21.72 -11.12
C SER A 241 12.52 -22.85 -11.88
N PRO A 242 11.82 -23.97 -12.17
CA PRO A 242 12.43 -25.09 -12.89
C PRO A 242 12.90 -24.73 -14.30
N ASP A 243 12.17 -23.85 -15.00
CA ASP A 243 12.46 -23.46 -16.38
C ASP A 243 13.20 -22.12 -16.51
N LYS A 244 13.44 -21.43 -15.39
CA LYS A 244 14.06 -20.10 -15.32
C LYS A 244 13.33 -19.02 -16.14
N LYS A 245 12.02 -19.19 -16.39
CA LYS A 245 11.19 -18.26 -17.18
C LYS A 245 10.29 -17.37 -16.32
N LEU A 246 10.67 -17.08 -15.06
CA LEU A 246 9.92 -16.12 -14.26
C LEU A 246 9.97 -14.72 -14.87
N ARG A 247 8.81 -14.06 -14.89
CA ARG A 247 8.68 -12.68 -15.31
C ARG A 247 8.45 -11.77 -14.11
N LEU A 248 9.28 -10.74 -13.98
CA LEU A 248 9.11 -9.67 -13.01
C LEU A 248 8.18 -8.58 -13.54
N TYR A 249 7.16 -8.24 -12.77
CA TYR A 249 6.30 -7.10 -13.01
C TYR A 249 6.30 -6.14 -11.83
N MET A 250 6.52 -4.86 -12.13
CA MET A 250 6.33 -3.78 -11.16
C MET A 250 4.95 -3.15 -11.38
N THR A 251 4.18 -2.97 -10.31
CA THR A 251 2.81 -2.44 -10.40
C THR A 251 2.56 -1.32 -9.40
N ASP A 252 1.46 -0.59 -9.57
CA ASP A 252 0.94 0.32 -8.54
C ASP A 252 0.81 -0.43 -7.19
N ALA A 253 1.19 0.22 -6.09
CA ALA A 253 1.21 -0.41 -4.77
C ALA A 253 -0.16 -0.91 -4.29
N ASN A 254 -1.26 -0.39 -4.82
CA ASN A 254 -2.61 -0.81 -4.45
C ASN A 254 -3.10 -2.06 -5.21
N LYS A 255 -2.33 -2.63 -6.15
CA LYS A 255 -2.67 -3.91 -6.78
C LYS A 255 -2.78 -5.00 -5.71
N PHE A 256 -3.80 -5.85 -5.80
CA PHE A 256 -4.04 -6.88 -4.79
C PHE A 256 -3.37 -8.19 -5.18
N GLY A 257 -3.90 -8.88 -6.19
CA GLY A 257 -3.39 -10.17 -6.68
C GLY A 257 -2.87 -10.09 -8.11
N ALA A 258 -2.38 -11.21 -8.66
CA ALA A 258 -1.88 -11.26 -10.03
C ALA A 258 -2.98 -10.91 -11.06
N SER A 259 -4.16 -11.54 -10.96
CA SER A 259 -5.34 -11.23 -11.78
C SER A 259 -6.29 -10.21 -11.15
N ALA A 260 -6.28 -10.09 -9.82
CA ALA A 260 -7.15 -9.16 -9.11
C ALA A 260 -6.67 -7.70 -9.29
N PRO A 261 -7.60 -6.74 -9.35
CA PRO A 261 -7.29 -5.33 -9.52
C PRO A 261 -6.79 -4.71 -8.19
N ALA A 262 -7.19 -3.47 -7.90
CA ALA A 262 -6.88 -2.85 -6.62
C ALA A 262 -7.65 -3.50 -5.45
N TYR A 263 -7.27 -3.15 -4.21
CA TYR A 263 -7.98 -3.56 -3.00
C TYR A 263 -9.48 -3.28 -3.11
N SER A 264 -10.29 -4.29 -2.80
CA SER A 264 -11.75 -4.18 -2.73
C SER A 264 -12.27 -4.96 -1.52
N PRO A 265 -13.39 -4.54 -0.90
CA PRO A 265 -14.00 -5.29 0.20
C PRO A 265 -14.27 -6.76 -0.15
N ASN A 266 -14.72 -7.01 -1.38
CA ASN A 266 -15.05 -8.35 -1.85
C ASN A 266 -13.82 -9.23 -2.06
N GLY A 267 -12.70 -8.66 -2.55
CA GLY A 267 -11.44 -9.39 -2.73
C GLY A 267 -10.77 -9.78 -1.41
N ILE A 268 -11.26 -9.28 -0.29
CA ILE A 268 -10.72 -9.48 1.05
C ILE A 268 -11.51 -10.56 1.84
N ALA A 269 -12.72 -10.89 1.40
CA ALA A 269 -13.52 -11.96 1.98
C ALA A 269 -12.96 -13.33 1.52
N GLY A 270 -12.73 -14.25 2.47
CA GLY A 270 -12.26 -15.62 2.15
C GLY A 270 -10.92 -16.04 2.78
N TYR A 271 -10.28 -15.17 3.57
CA TYR A 271 -8.95 -15.44 4.14
C TYR A 271 -8.96 -15.70 5.64
N ASN A 272 -9.91 -16.50 6.13
CA ASN A 272 -10.01 -16.90 7.54
C ASN A 272 -9.92 -15.71 8.52
N GLY A 273 -10.51 -14.56 8.15
CA GLY A 273 -10.48 -13.35 8.96
C GLY A 273 -9.17 -12.55 8.96
N TYR A 274 -8.11 -13.02 8.28
CA TYR A 274 -6.78 -12.39 8.25
C TYR A 274 -6.80 -10.88 8.01
N PHE A 275 -7.48 -10.46 6.95
CA PHE A 275 -7.56 -9.05 6.61
C PHE A 275 -8.43 -8.25 7.57
N SER A 276 -9.48 -8.84 8.11
CA SER A 276 -10.31 -8.19 9.13
C SER A 276 -9.46 -7.90 10.37
N ASP A 277 -8.70 -8.89 10.83
CA ASP A 277 -7.80 -8.78 11.98
C ASP A 277 -6.64 -7.80 11.71
N ALA A 278 -6.07 -7.82 10.50
CA ALA A 278 -5.01 -6.89 10.10
C ALA A 278 -5.51 -5.44 10.05
N MET A 279 -6.69 -5.21 9.47
CA MET A 279 -7.30 -3.88 9.44
C MET A 279 -7.73 -3.42 10.83
N LYS A 280 -8.20 -4.33 11.68
CA LYS A 280 -8.50 -4.06 13.08
C LYS A 280 -7.24 -3.61 13.83
N SER A 281 -6.11 -4.29 13.64
CA SER A 281 -4.85 -3.91 14.29
C SER A 281 -4.39 -2.51 13.88
N PHE A 282 -4.60 -2.10 12.63
CA PHE A 282 -4.35 -0.71 12.20
C PHE A 282 -5.25 0.31 12.88
N ARG A 283 -6.55 0.00 13.04
CA ARG A 283 -7.52 0.89 13.69
C ARG A 283 -7.27 1.07 15.19
N GLU A 284 -6.88 -0.02 15.86
CA GLU A 284 -6.68 -0.03 17.30
C GLU A 284 -5.30 0.51 17.71
N ARG A 285 -4.37 0.66 16.77
CA ARG A 285 -3.02 1.15 17.05
C ARG A 285 -3.04 2.63 17.44
N PRO A 286 -2.57 3.00 18.64
CA PRO A 286 -2.41 4.40 19.02
C PRO A 286 -1.47 5.12 18.05
N THR A 287 -1.84 6.32 17.58
CA THR A 287 -1.03 7.10 16.63
C THR A 287 0.39 7.37 17.14
N LYS A 288 0.57 7.47 18.47
CA LYS A 288 1.88 7.65 19.11
C LYS A 288 2.83 6.46 18.91
N GLN A 289 2.30 5.27 18.62
CA GLN A 289 3.10 4.07 18.36
C GLN A 289 3.51 3.96 16.88
N ILE A 290 2.91 4.75 16.00
CA ILE A 290 3.37 4.85 14.62
C ILE A 290 4.59 5.76 14.66
N ASN A 291 5.77 5.15 14.70
CA ASN A 291 7.05 5.83 14.49
C ASN A 291 7.08 6.39 13.07
N LYS A 292 6.41 7.52 12.86
CA LYS A 292 6.37 8.19 11.58
C LYS A 292 7.79 8.53 11.20
N PHE A 293 8.14 8.31 9.95
CA PHE A 293 9.45 8.67 9.42
C PHE A 293 9.58 10.19 9.20
N ILE A 294 8.75 11.01 9.86
CA ILE A 294 8.77 12.47 9.71
C ILE A 294 10.12 12.99 10.19
N ASP A 295 10.81 13.74 9.34
CA ASP A 295 11.93 14.55 9.78
C ASP A 295 11.38 15.79 10.51
N HIS A 296 11.43 15.77 11.84
CA HIS A 296 10.98 16.89 12.67
C HIS A 296 11.71 18.21 12.35
N ARG A 297 12.87 18.16 11.70
CA ARG A 297 13.64 19.36 11.28
C ARG A 297 12.99 20.10 10.12
N LEU A 298 12.26 19.40 9.24
CA LEU A 298 11.56 20.03 8.11
C LEU A 298 10.37 20.88 8.55
N CYS A 299 9.82 20.65 9.75
CA CYS A 299 8.74 21.47 10.29
C CYS A 299 9.22 22.78 10.94
N GLN A 300 10.52 22.93 11.22
CA GLN A 300 11.05 24.11 11.92
C GLN A 300 11.42 25.26 10.96
N ASN A 301 11.66 24.97 9.68
CA ASN A 301 12.13 25.95 8.70
C ASN A 301 11.02 26.55 7.81
N VAL A 302 9.75 26.24 8.07
CA VAL A 302 8.60 26.81 7.32
C VAL A 302 8.01 28.05 8.04
N PHE A 303 8.52 28.37 9.23
CA PHE A 303 8.02 29.47 10.07
C PHE A 303 9.10 30.51 10.43
N ASN A 304 10.26 30.46 9.78
CA ASN A 304 11.27 31.52 9.80
C ASN A 304 11.39 32.11 8.39
#